data_AF-R7G791-F1
#
_entry.id   AF-R7G791-F1
#
_cell.length_a   1.000
_cell.length_b   1.000
_cell.length_c   1.000
_cell.angle_alpha   90.00
_cell.angle_beta   90.00
_cell.angle_gamma   90.00
#
_symmetry.space_group_name_H-M   'P 1'
#
loop_
_entity.id
_entity.type
_entity.pdbx_description
1 polymer ?
#
loop_
_entity_poly.entity_id
_entity_poly.type
_entity_poly.pdbx_seq_one_letter_code
_entity_poly.pdbx_strand_id
1 'polypeptide(L)' 'MDTTATSMCMDNDIDLVVFNMNEKGNIIKAVRGEITGTVISKDGK' A
#
# COMPACT_ATOMS: atom_id res chain seq x y z
N MET A 1 -4.85 -9.43 -6.05
CA MET A 1 -4.44 -8.29 -6.87
C MET A 1 -4.53 -8.68 -8.33
N ASP A 2 -4.87 -7.74 -9.21
CA ASP A 2 -4.82 -7.95 -10.66
C ASP A 2 -3.38 -7.75 -11.15
N THR A 3 -2.88 -8.66 -11.99
CA THR A 3 -1.49 -8.64 -12.48
C THR A 3 -1.20 -7.39 -13.31
N THR A 4 -2.16 -6.91 -14.09
CA THR A 4 -1.98 -5.71 -14.94
C THR A 4 -1.84 -4.46 -14.08
N ALA A 5 -2.72 -4.31 -13.09
CA ALA A 5 -2.68 -3.19 -12.15
C ALA A 5 -1.38 -3.18 -11.33
N THR A 6 -0.92 -4.35 -10.90
CA THR A 6 0.31 -4.47 -10.10
C THR A 6 1.54 -4.10 -10.92
N SER A 7 1.65 -4.57 -12.17
CA SER A 7 2.73 -4.18 -13.08
C SER A 7 2.72 -2.68 -13.37
N MET A 8 1.54 -2.10 -13.62
CA MET A 8 1.41 -0.66 -13.86
C MET A 8 1.89 0.19 -12.68
N CYS A 9 1.58 -0.22 -11.45
CA CYS A 9 2.08 0.47 -10.25
C CYS A 9 3.59 0.35 -10.08
N MET A 10 4.18 -0.81 -10.37
CA MET A 10 5.64 -1.01 -10.31
C MET A 10 6.38 -0.19 -11.38
N ASP A 11 5.82 -0.12 -12.58
CA ASP A 11 6.42 0.61 -13.71
C ASP A 11 6.36 2.13 -13.50
N ASN A 12 5.36 2.63 -12.77
CA ASN A 12 5.15 4.05 -12.50
C ASN A 12 5.58 4.50 -11.09
N ASP A 13 6.28 3.65 -10.35
CA ASP A 13 6.77 3.96 -8.99
C ASP A 13 5.64 4.40 -8.04
N ILE A 14 4.48 3.74 -8.15
CA ILE A 14 3.30 4.00 -7.32
C ILE A 14 3.33 3.03 -6.13
N ASP A 15 3.43 3.59 -4.93
CA ASP A 15 3.33 2.83 -3.69
C ASP A 15 1.94 2.25 -3.48
N LEU A 16 1.89 0.98 -3.10
CA LEU A 16 0.66 0.25 -2.82
C LEU A 16 0.61 -0.07 -1.33
N VAL A 17 -0.44 0.41 -0.67
CA VAL A 17 -0.66 0.21 0.76
C VAL A 17 -1.90 -0.67 0.95
N VAL A 18 -1.70 -1.91 1.38
CA VAL A 18 -2.77 -2.88 1.64
C VAL A 18 -3.02 -2.97 3.14
N PHE A 19 -4.21 -2.58 3.57
CA PHE A 19 -4.61 -2.57 4.97
C PHE A 19 -6.06 -3.01 5.15
N ASN A 20 -6.41 -3.38 6.39
CA ASN A 20 -7.78 -3.73 6.74
C ASN A 20 -8.62 -2.47 6.96
N MET A 21 -9.66 -2.30 6.14
CA MET A 21 -10.58 -1.15 6.21
C MET A 21 -11.61 -1.25 7.36
N ASN A 22 -11.84 -2.44 7.92
CA ASN A 22 -12.82 -2.66 8.98
C ASN A 22 -12.33 -2.23 10.36
N GLU A 23 -11.05 -1.91 10.52
CA GLU A 23 -10.47 -1.50 11.78
C GLU A 23 -10.44 0.02 11.91
N LYS A 24 -10.99 0.53 13.02
CA LYS A 24 -11.14 1.95 13.25
C LYS A 24 -9.77 2.63 13.35
N GLY A 25 -9.53 3.61 12.48
CA GLY A 25 -8.29 4.39 12.47
C GLY A 25 -7.23 3.88 11.50
N ASN A 26 -7.43 2.74 10.83
CA ASN A 26 -6.43 2.19 9.92
C ASN A 26 -6.15 3.07 8.69
N ILE A 27 -7.14 3.82 8.19
CA ILE A 27 -6.92 4.78 7.09
C ILE A 27 -5.92 5.87 7.51
N ILE A 28 -6.07 6.41 8.72
CA ILE A 28 -5.17 7.45 9.24
C ILE A 28 -3.77 6.88 9.46
N LYS A 29 -3.68 5.67 10.04
CA LYS A 29 -2.40 4.97 10.18
C LYS A 29 -1.75 4.72 8.81
N ALA A 30 -2.53 4.38 7.78
CA ALA A 30 -2.03 4.06 6.44
C ALA A 30 -1.35 5.26 5.79
N VAL A 31 -2.00 6.43 5.88
CA VAL A 31 -1.43 7.70 5.39
C VAL A 31 -0.19 8.10 6.19
N ARG A 32 -0.10 7.73 7.48
CA ARG A 32 1.07 7.97 8.33
C ARG A 32 2.21 6.96 8.15
N GLY A 33 2.00 5.86 7.42
CA GLY A 33 2.95 4.76 7.34
C GLY A 33 3.03 3.89 8.61
N GLU A 34 2.13 4.09 9.57
CA GLU A 34 2.08 3.39 10.86
C GLU A 34 1.12 2.18 10.84
N ILE A 35 0.98 1.49 9.70
CA ILE A 35 0.06 0.35 9.58
C ILE A 35 0.72 -1.00 9.78
N THR A 36 -0.02 -1.89 10.43
CA THR A 36 0.16 -3.34 10.42
C THR A 36 -0.48 -3.93 9.16
N GLY A 37 0.04 -3.57 7.99
CA GLY A 37 -0.41 -4.11 6.71
C GLY A 37 0.77 -4.43 5.78
N THR A 38 0.49 -4.54 4.48
CA THR A 38 1.52 -4.77 3.47
C THR A 38 1.76 -3.47 2.72
N VAL A 39 2.97 -2.94 2.81
CA VAL A 39 3.44 -1.82 1.98
C VAL A 39 4.29 -2.41 0.88
N ILE A 40 3.92 -2.14 -0.37
CA ILE A 40 4.69 -2.51 -1.55
C ILE A 40 5.19 -1.20 -2.14
N SER A 41 6.48 -0.97 -1.93
CA SER A 41 7.21 0.18 -2.44
C SER A 41 8.41 -0.31 -3.25
N LYS A 42 8.66 0.33 -4.38
CA LYS A 42 9.81 0.01 -5.24
C LYS A 42 11.12 0.53 -4.65
N ASP A 43 11.04 1.66 -3.93
CA ASP A 43 12.12 2.15 -3.07
C ASP A 43 11.97 1.51 -1.68
N GLY A 44 12.72 0.43 -1.44
CA GLY A 44 12.85 -0.17 -0.12
C GLY A 44 13.64 0.72 0.83
N LYS A 45 13.04 1.82 1.27
CA LYS A 45 13.53 2.64 2.39
C LYS A 45 12.89 2.23 3.71
#